data_AF-B0CWT1-F1
#
_entry.id   AF-B0CWT1-F1
#
_cell.length_a   1.000
_cell.length_b   1.000
_cell.length_c   1.000
_cell.angle_alpha   90.00
_cell.angle_beta   90.00
_cell.angle_gamma   90.00
#
_symmetry.space_group_name_H-M   'P 1'
#
loop_
_entity.id
_entity.type
_entity.pdbx_description
1 polymer ?
#
loop_
_entity_poly.entity_id
_entity_poly.type
_entity_poly.pdbx_seq_one_letter_code
_entity_poly.pdbx_strand_id
1 'polypeptide(L)'
;MSTQIQRHKTSNPYEAQFGYSRGIRRGSFIFISGTTSVSGEVGKALKEVFGDVGLAATMILGVRFVSEEMRVEIEADAVVL
;
A
#
# COMPACT_ATOMS: atom_id res chain seq x y z
N MET A 1 24.79 6.46 12.94
CA MET A 1 23.82 5.38 13.22
C MET A 1 23.42 4.75 11.90
N SER A 2 23.58 3.45 11.74
CA SER A 2 23.29 2.75 10.48
C SER A 2 21.78 2.83 10.19
N THR A 3 21.40 3.51 9.11
CA THR A 3 20.02 3.49 8.57
C THR A 3 19.78 2.19 7.83
N GLN A 4 19.84 1.06 8.54
CA GLN A 4 19.60 -0.25 7.94
C GLN A 4 18.16 -0.32 7.44
N ILE A 5 18.00 -0.62 6.16
CA ILE A 5 16.70 -0.79 5.53
C ILE A 5 16.23 -2.21 5.80
N GLN A 6 15.09 -2.34 6.48
CA GLN A 6 14.40 -3.63 6.62
C GLN A 6 13.39 -3.76 5.48
N ARG A 7 13.43 -4.88 4.76
CA ARG A 7 12.55 -5.15 3.63
C ARG A 7 11.65 -6.34 3.96
N HIS A 8 10.36 -6.19 3.69
CA HIS A 8 9.40 -7.27 3.72
C HIS A 8 8.98 -7.61 2.30
N LYS A 9 9.03 -8.90 1.95
CA LYS A 9 8.60 -9.43 0.65
C LYS A 9 7.53 -10.49 0.85
N THR A 10 6.64 -10.62 -0.12
CA THR A 10 5.65 -11.71 -0.19
C THR A 10 6.02 -12.69 -1.31
N SER A 11 5.16 -13.70 -1.51
CA SER A 11 5.25 -14.60 -2.66
C SER A 11 4.69 -14.00 -3.96
N ASN A 12 4.25 -12.74 -3.98
CA ASN A 12 3.75 -12.09 -5.19
C ASN A 12 4.85 -12.07 -6.28
N PRO A 13 4.62 -12.68 -7.46
CA PRO A 13 5.64 -12.78 -8.51
C PRO A 13 6.11 -11.42 -9.02
N TYR A 14 5.26 -10.39 -8.97
CA TYR A 14 5.61 -9.05 -9.42
C TYR A 14 6.74 -8.41 -8.58
N GLU A 15 6.90 -8.79 -7.32
CA GLU A 15 7.99 -8.27 -6.46
C GLU A 15 9.36 -8.70 -6.98
N ALA A 16 9.46 -9.93 -7.48
CA ALA A 16 10.67 -10.43 -8.13
C ALA A 16 10.82 -9.86 -9.54
N GLN A 17 9.74 -9.82 -10.32
CA GLN A 17 9.76 -9.38 -11.72
C GLN A 17 10.11 -7.89 -11.88
N PHE A 18 9.56 -7.02 -11.03
CA PHE A 18 9.76 -5.56 -11.12
C PHE A 18 10.76 -5.02 -10.10
N GLY A 19 11.25 -5.86 -9.18
CA GLY A 19 12.34 -5.49 -8.27
C GLY A 19 11.93 -4.58 -7.11
N TYR A 20 10.74 -4.78 -6.54
CA TYR A 20 10.28 -4.04 -5.35
C TYR A 20 10.10 -4.96 -4.12
N SER A 21 9.78 -4.35 -2.98
CA SER A 21 9.42 -5.03 -1.73
C SER A 21 8.00 -4.64 -1.35
N ARG A 22 7.20 -5.57 -0.81
CA ARG A 22 5.86 -5.27 -0.32
C ARG A 22 5.85 -4.11 0.67
N GLY A 23 6.83 -4.11 1.57
CA GLY A 23 7.03 -3.04 2.53
C GLY A 23 8.50 -2.78 2.81
N ILE A 24 8.82 -1.53 3.14
CA ILE A 24 10.15 -1.10 3.55
C ILE A 24 10.05 -0.29 4.84
N ARG A 25 10.88 -0.62 5.84
CA ARG A 25 11.10 0.21 7.02
C ARG A 25 12.50 0.83 6.98
N ARG A 26 12.57 2.14 7.21
CA ARG A 26 13.82 2.88 7.40
C ARG A 26 13.66 3.83 8.58
N GLY A 27 14.30 3.50 9.70
CA GLY A 27 14.10 4.24 10.96
C GLY A 27 12.67 4.09 11.46
N SER A 28 12.00 5.22 11.71
CA SER A 28 10.60 5.28 12.13
C SER A 28 9.61 5.15 10.97
N PHE A 29 10.03 5.38 9.73
CA PHE A 29 9.14 5.36 8.57
C PHE A 29 8.96 3.95 8.00
N ILE A 30 7.72 3.63 7.65
CA ILE A 30 7.29 2.40 6.99
C ILE A 30 6.49 2.80 5.75
N PHE A 31 6.85 2.23 4.59
CA PHE A 31 6.19 2.43 3.31
C PHE A 31 5.69 1.09 2.79
N ILE A 32 4.42 1.01 2.38
CA ILE A 32 3.78 -0.18 1.83
C ILE A 32 3.40 0.08 0.37
N SER A 33 3.91 -0.77 -0.51
CA SER A 33 3.60 -0.73 -1.95
C SER A 33 2.13 -1.00 -2.25
N GLY A 34 1.68 -0.52 -3.41
CA GLY A 34 0.33 -0.70 -3.91
C GLY A 34 -0.17 -2.13 -3.81
N THR A 35 -1.32 -2.28 -3.17
CA THR A 35 -2.01 -3.55 -2.97
C THR A 35 -3.40 -3.44 -3.59
N THR A 36 -3.67 -4.29 -4.57
CA THR A 36 -4.89 -4.20 -5.38
C THR A 36 -5.96 -5.19 -4.95
N SER A 37 -7.22 -4.83 -5.16
CA SER A 37 -8.35 -5.74 -4.96
C SER A 37 -9.49 -5.47 -5.95
N VAL A 38 -10.47 -6.37 -5.95
CA VAL A 38 -11.69 -6.30 -6.75
C VAL A 38 -12.83 -5.72 -5.92
N SER A 39 -12.83 -4.40 -5.63
CA SER A 39 -14.00 -3.78 -4.99
C SER A 39 -14.14 -2.28 -5.28
N GLY A 40 -15.39 -1.82 -5.40
CA GLY A 40 -15.77 -0.41 -5.51
C GLY A 40 -16.16 0.25 -4.18
N GLU A 41 -16.18 -0.48 -3.06
CA GLU A 41 -16.65 0.02 -1.75
C GLU A 41 -15.52 0.55 -0.84
N VAL A 42 -14.42 1.01 -1.44
CA VAL A 42 -13.16 1.33 -0.76
C VAL A 42 -13.34 2.35 0.37
N GLY A 43 -14.11 3.41 0.15
CA GLY A 43 -14.32 4.45 1.16
C GLY A 43 -15.05 3.94 2.42
N LYS A 44 -16.00 3.03 2.25
CA LYS A 44 -16.71 2.38 3.36
C LYS A 44 -15.76 1.45 4.12
N ALA A 45 -15.01 0.62 3.40
CA ALA A 45 -14.02 -0.29 3.99
C ALA A 45 -12.96 0.47 4.81
N LEU A 46 -12.42 1.58 4.28
CA LEU A 46 -11.46 2.42 5.00
C LEU A 46 -12.07 2.98 6.29
N LYS A 47 -13.31 3.46 6.25
CA LYS A 47 -13.99 3.98 7.45
C LYS A 47 -14.24 2.90 8.49
N GLU A 48 -14.65 1.70 8.06
CA GLU A 48 -14.88 0.57 8.97
C GLU A 48 -13.59 0.12 9.68
N VAL A 49 -12.46 0.12 8.97
CA VAL A 49 -11.17 -0.32 9.52
C VAL A 49 -10.53 0.76 10.39
N PHE A 50 -10.51 2.01 9.92
CA PHE A 50 -9.71 3.07 10.54
C PHE A 50 -10.52 4.05 11.38
N GLY A 51 -11.85 4.05 11.30
CA GLY A 51 -12.72 4.88 12.13
C GLY A 51 -12.28 6.35 12.14
N ASP A 52 -12.06 6.88 13.35
CA ASP A 52 -11.71 8.29 13.58
C ASP A 52 -10.19 8.56 13.54
N VAL A 53 -9.37 7.60 13.11
CA VAL A 53 -7.89 7.78 12.99
C VAL A 53 -7.53 8.92 12.03
N GLY A 54 -8.42 9.30 11.12
CA GLY A 54 -8.23 10.47 10.26
C GLY A 54 -7.12 10.27 9.23
N LEU A 55 -7.25 9.24 8.40
CA LEU A 55 -6.30 8.96 7.34
C LEU A 55 -6.20 10.13 6.35
N ALA A 56 -4.98 10.54 6.02
CA ALA A 56 -4.75 11.27 4.78
C ALA A 56 -4.89 10.28 3.61
N ALA A 57 -5.71 10.62 2.61
CA ALA A 57 -5.93 9.77 1.44
C ALA A 57 -6.04 10.61 0.17
N THR A 58 -5.47 10.09 -0.92
CA THR A 58 -5.66 10.61 -2.28
C THR A 58 -6.42 9.55 -3.08
N MET A 59 -7.52 9.93 -3.73
CA MET A 59 -8.30 9.03 -4.59
C MET A 59 -8.19 9.51 -6.04
N ILE A 60 -7.73 8.62 -6.92
CA ILE A 60 -7.63 8.88 -8.36
C ILE A 60 -8.64 7.99 -9.08
N LEU A 61 -9.50 8.58 -9.91
CA LEU A 61 -10.56 7.89 -10.65
C LEU A 61 -10.33 8.00 -12.16
N GLY A 62 -10.67 6.94 -12.92
CA GLY A 62 -10.61 6.93 -14.38
C GLY A 62 -9.23 6.62 -14.98
N VAL A 63 -8.28 6.16 -14.17
CA VAL A 63 -6.96 5.67 -14.63
C VAL A 63 -6.99 4.18 -14.96
N ARG A 64 -5.99 3.69 -15.69
CA ARG A 64 -5.82 2.26 -15.99
C ARG A 64 -4.87 1.62 -14.97
N PHE A 65 -5.26 0.46 -14.46
CA PHE A 65 -4.42 -0.39 -13.62
C PHE A 65 -3.50 -1.29 -14.46
N VAL A 66 -2.57 -2.01 -13.80
CA VAL A 66 -1.69 -3.00 -14.43
C VAL A 66 -2.47 -4.16 -15.05
N SER A 67 -3.60 -4.54 -14.46
CA SER A 67 -4.53 -5.54 -15.00
C SER A 67 -5.95 -4.97 -15.10
N GLU A 68 -6.70 -5.33 -16.15
CA GLU A 68 -8.07 -4.86 -16.38
C GLU A 68 -9.07 -5.37 -15.33
N GLU A 69 -8.72 -6.44 -14.60
CA GLU A 69 -9.55 -6.99 -13.54
C GLU A 69 -9.44 -6.20 -12.22
N MET A 70 -8.38 -5.40 -12.04
CA MET A 70 -8.15 -4.61 -10.84
C MET A 70 -9.16 -3.47 -10.76
N ARG A 71 -9.72 -3.24 -9.56
CA ARG A 71 -10.74 -2.21 -9.31
C ARG A 71 -10.25 -1.11 -8.37
N VAL A 72 -9.32 -1.44 -7.48
CA VAL A 72 -8.67 -0.51 -6.56
C VAL A 72 -7.22 -0.91 -6.37
N GLU A 73 -6.37 0.09 -6.15
CA GLU A 73 -5.03 -0.03 -5.58
C GLU A 73 -4.92 0.85 -4.34
N ILE A 74 -4.38 0.32 -3.25
CA ILE A 74 -4.17 1.05 -2.00
C ILE A 74 -2.69 1.01 -1.63
N GLU A 75 -2.13 2.18 -1.34
CA GLU A 75 -0.80 2.37 -0.77
C GLU A 75 -0.93 2.93 0.65
N ALA A 76 0.05 2.65 1.50
CA ALA A 76 0.02 3.11 2.88
C ALA A 76 1.41 3.48 3.40
N ASP A 77 1.46 4.59 4.11
CA ASP A 77 2.62 5.07 4.83
C ASP A 77 2.32 5.09 6.33
N ALA A 78 3.32 4.75 7.15
CA ALA A 78 3.19 4.74 8.59
C ALA A 78 4.47 5.22 9.28
N VAL A 79 4.31 5.69 10.52
CA VAL A 79 5.42 6.11 11.39
C VAL A 79 5.29 5.37 12.72
N VAL A 80 6.39 4.79 13.19
CA VAL A 80 6.51 4.24 14.55
C VAL A 80 6.97 5.37 15.47
N LEU A 81 6.15 5.66 16.50
CA LEU A 81 6.43 6.67 17.53
C LEU A 81 7.39 6.16 18.61
#